data_AF-A0A7C0WG53-F1
#
_entry.id   AF-A0A7C0WG53-F1
#
_cell.length_a   1.000
_cell.length_b   1.000
_cell.length_c   1.000
_cell.angle_alpha   90.00
_cell.angle_beta   90.00
_cell.angle_gamma   90.00
#
_symmetry.space_group_name_H-M   'P 1'
#
loop_
_entity.id
_entity.type
_entity.pdbx_description
1 polymer ?
#
loop_
_entity_poly.entity_id
_entity_poly.type
_entity_poly.pdbx_seq_one_letter_code
_entity_poly.pdbx_strand_id
1 'polypeptide(L)'
;MIVKNLFVKIKNDPVLLKLVRFFHENPGCIDSAENIAKWIGEEFKMVKKKLDFLVKKRILVKDKTYLAEAYSYTQDKELMEKIA
;
A
#
# COMPACT_ATOMS: atom_id res chain seq x y z
N MET A 1 3.83 -20.67 -3.53
CA MET A 1 2.57 -20.75 -2.74
C MET A 1 2.22 -19.48 -1.97
N ILE A 2 3.17 -18.77 -1.33
CA ILE A 2 2.88 -17.58 -0.49
C ILE A 2 2.26 -16.40 -1.28
N VAL A 3 2.73 -16.16 -2.51
CA VAL A 3 2.31 -15.00 -3.32
C VAL A 3 0.86 -15.13 -3.81
N LYS A 4 0.41 -16.34 -4.18
CA LYS A 4 -0.96 -16.60 -4.67
C LYS A 4 -2.03 -16.22 -3.63
N ASN A 5 -1.79 -16.50 -2.36
CA ASN A 5 -2.70 -16.14 -1.27
C ASN A 5 -2.73 -14.62 -0.99
N LEU A 6 -1.62 -13.92 -1.27
CA LEU A 6 -1.54 -12.47 -1.14
C LEU A 6 -2.38 -11.77 -2.22
N PHE A 7 -2.26 -12.21 -3.47
CA PHE A 7 -3.06 -11.67 -4.58
C PHE A 7 -4.55 -11.86 -4.37
N VAL A 8 -4.98 -13.08 -3.98
CA VAL A 8 -6.39 -13.35 -3.68
C VAL A 8 -6.90 -12.44 -2.57
N LYS A 9 -6.09 -12.20 -1.53
CA LYS A 9 -6.46 -11.30 -0.44
C LYS A 9 -6.59 -9.84 -0.89
N ILE A 10 -5.64 -9.33 -1.69
CA ILE A 10 -5.68 -7.96 -2.21
C ILE A 10 -6.91 -7.78 -3.12
N LYS A 11 -7.17 -8.73 -4.02
CA LYS A 11 -8.29 -8.68 -4.96
C LYS A 11 -9.66 -8.70 -4.26
N ASN A 12 -9.78 -9.43 -3.15
CA ASN A 12 -11.04 -9.59 -2.41
C ASN A 12 -11.24 -8.56 -1.28
N ASP A 13 -10.31 -7.62 -1.10
CA ASP A 13 -10.37 -6.59 -0.06
C ASP A 13 -10.38 -5.20 -0.73
N PRO A 14 -11.54 -4.52 -0.79
CA PRO A 14 -11.70 -3.28 -1.56
C PRO A 14 -10.70 -2.19 -1.18
N VAL A 15 -10.35 -2.08 0.11
CA VAL A 15 -9.40 -1.07 0.60
C VAL A 15 -7.97 -1.44 0.18
N LEU A 16 -7.58 -2.72 0.26
CA LEU A 16 -6.27 -3.14 -0.26
C LEU A 16 -6.15 -2.93 -1.76
N LEU A 17 -7.21 -3.24 -2.51
CA LEU A 17 -7.22 -3.04 -3.96
C LEU A 17 -7.10 -1.55 -4.33
N LYS A 18 -7.84 -0.67 -3.63
CA LYS A 18 -7.72 0.79 -3.80
C LYS A 18 -6.30 1.28 -3.51
N LEU A 19 -5.69 0.82 -2.42
CA LEU A 19 -4.33 1.22 -2.04
C LEU A 19 -3.28 0.79 -3.07
N VAL A 20 -3.34 -0.46 -3.53
CA VAL A 20 -2.42 -0.95 -4.56
C VAL A 20 -2.60 -0.15 -5.86
N ARG A 21 -3.84 0.10 -6.28
CA ARG A 21 -4.10 0.94 -7.46
C ARG A 21 -3.58 2.36 -7.30
N PHE A 22 -3.84 2.99 -6.14
CA PHE A 22 -3.37 4.34 -5.84
C PHE A 22 -1.86 4.48 -6.06
N PHE A 23 -1.05 3.58 -5.47
CA PHE A 23 0.40 3.67 -5.65
C PHE A 23 0.89 3.18 -7.01
N HIS A 24 0.17 2.27 -7.68
CA HIS A 24 0.47 1.89 -9.05
C HIS A 24 0.31 3.06 -10.02
N GLU A 25 -0.76 3.85 -9.85
CA GLU A 25 -1.03 5.06 -10.62
C GLU A 25 -0.12 6.23 -10.22
N ASN A 26 0.44 6.20 -9.00
CA ASN A 26 1.30 7.25 -8.44
C ASN A 26 2.63 6.68 -7.90
N PRO A 27 3.52 6.13 -8.75
CA PRO A 27 4.68 5.35 -8.33
C PRO A 27 5.76 6.16 -7.56
N GLY A 28 5.74 7.49 -7.66
CA GLY A 28 6.60 8.39 -6.88
C GLY A 28 5.96 8.93 -5.60
N CYS A 29 4.75 8.49 -5.26
CA CYS A 29 4.04 8.99 -4.08
C CYS A 29 4.76 8.54 -2.80
N ILE A 30 5.01 9.52 -1.94
CA ILE A 30 5.47 9.35 -0.57
C ILE A 30 4.52 10.18 0.29
N ASP A 31 3.61 9.53 1.03
CA ASP A 31 2.58 10.27 1.77
C ASP A 31 2.15 9.56 3.06
N SER A 32 1.52 10.31 3.95
CA SER A 32 0.98 9.84 5.22
C SER A 32 -0.29 9.02 5.03
N ALA A 33 -0.56 8.12 5.99
CA ALA A 33 -1.81 7.36 6.00
C ALA A 33 -3.07 8.25 6.05
N GLU A 34 -2.98 9.44 6.67
CA GLU A 34 -4.10 10.37 6.77
C GLU A 34 -4.46 10.99 5.42
N ASN A 35 -3.46 11.45 4.66
CA ASN A 35 -3.68 12.02 3.33
C ASN A 35 -4.13 10.94 2.34
N ILE A 36 -3.50 9.76 2.36
CA ILE A 36 -3.91 8.64 1.52
C ILE A 36 -5.38 8.27 1.78
N ALA A 37 -5.81 8.23 3.05
CA ALA A 37 -7.20 7.97 3.42
C ALA A 37 -8.17 8.98 2.80
N LYS A 38 -7.81 10.27 2.79
CA LYS A 38 -8.58 11.34 2.13
C LYS A 38 -8.64 11.12 0.61
N TRP A 39 -7.52 10.79 -0.03
CA TRP A 39 -7.44 10.56 -1.47
C TRP A 39 -8.29 9.39 -1.95
N ILE A 40 -8.29 8.26 -1.22
CA ILE A 40 -9.03 7.05 -1.64
C ILE A 40 -10.47 6.98 -1.08
N GLY A 41 -10.86 7.97 -0.27
CA GLY A 41 -12.18 8.09 0.34
C GLY A 41 -12.49 6.99 1.36
N GLU A 42 -11.55 6.67 2.25
CA GLU A 42 -11.67 5.59 3.24
C GLU A 42 -11.31 6.07 4.66
N GLU A 43 -11.68 5.30 5.68
CA GLU A 43 -11.43 5.66 7.09
C GLU A 43 -9.95 5.46 7.50
N PHE A 44 -9.40 6.43 8.23
CA PHE A 44 -7.97 6.48 8.59
C PHE A 44 -7.44 5.21 9.27
N LYS A 45 -8.08 4.72 10.34
CA LYS A 45 -7.61 3.55 11.09
C LYS A 45 -7.62 2.30 10.21
N MET A 46 -8.65 2.13 9.37
CA MET A 46 -8.73 1.06 8.38
C MET A 46 -7.57 1.15 7.39
N VAL A 47 -7.38 2.33 6.77
CA VAL A 47 -6.32 2.58 5.80
C VAL A 47 -4.94 2.33 6.40
N LYS A 48 -4.66 2.86 7.59
CA LYS A 48 -3.40 2.65 8.30
C LYS A 48 -3.11 1.16 8.51
N LYS A 49 -4.09 0.40 8.99
CA LYS A 49 -3.95 -1.06 9.19
C LYS A 49 -3.64 -1.79 7.89
N LYS A 50 -4.24 -1.39 6.78
CA LYS A 50 -3.99 -2.00 5.46
C LYS A 50 -2.63 -1.60 4.88
N LEU A 51 -2.22 -0.34 5.02
CA LEU A 51 -0.89 0.14 4.66
C LEU A 51 0.20 -0.62 5.43
N ASP A 52 0.08 -0.74 6.75
CA ASP A 52 1.02 -1.51 7.56
C ASP A 52 1.03 -3.01 7.18
N PHE A 53 -0.11 -3.57 6.76
CA PHE A 53 -0.15 -4.93 6.19
C PHE A 53 0.65 -5.03 4.89
N LEU A 54 0.51 -4.08 3.96
CA LEU A 54 1.26 -4.05 2.71
C LEU A 54 2.77 -3.87 2.94
N VAL A 55 3.15 -3.08 3.94
CA VAL A 55 4.55 -2.95 4.40
C VAL A 55 5.08 -4.27 4.93
N LYS A 56 4.32 -4.97 5.78
CA LYS A 56 4.69 -6.31 6.28
C LYS A 56 4.85 -7.32 5.14
N LYS A 57 4.16 -7.10 4.01
CA LYS A 57 4.26 -7.92 2.80
C LYS A 57 5.30 -7.43 1.79
N ARG A 58 6.07 -6.38 2.14
CA ARG A 58 7.10 -5.76 1.30
C ARG A 58 6.58 -5.19 -0.02
N ILE A 59 5.27 -4.92 -0.10
CA ILE A 59 4.66 -4.23 -1.24
C ILE A 59 4.90 -2.72 -1.11
N LEU A 60 4.82 -2.21 0.12
CA LEU A 60 5.13 -0.83 0.44
C LEU A 60 6.38 -0.75 1.31
N VAL A 61 7.07 0.38 1.22
CA VAL A 61 8.09 0.80 2.17
C VAL A 61 7.45 1.82 3.12
N LYS A 62 7.87 1.79 4.39
CA LYS A 62 7.45 2.74 5.40
C LYS A 62 8.65 3.52 5.89
N ASP A 63 8.71 4.78 5.53
CA ASP A 63 9.74 5.69 6.00
C ASP A 63 9.26 6.35 7.29
N LYS A 64 10.05 6.18 8.35
CA LYS A 64 9.89 6.95 9.59
C LYS A 64 10.80 8.16 9.51
N THR A 65 10.25 9.29 9.10
CA THR A 65 10.93 10.58 9.34
C THR A 65 10.60 11.06 10.75
N TYR A 66 11.40 11.99 11.28
CA TYR A 66 11.25 12.54 12.64
C TYR A 66 9.86 13.16 12.91
N LEU A 67 9.12 13.55 11.86
CA LEU A 67 7.86 14.29 11.95
C LEU A 67 6.62 13.52 11.49
N ALA A 68 6.75 12.49 10.64
CA ALA A 68 5.61 11.69 10.18
C ALA A 68 6.02 10.31 9.63
N GLU A 69 5.10 9.34 9.74
CA GLU A 69 5.18 8.06 9.03
C GLU A 69 4.64 8.24 7.60
N ALA A 70 5.47 7.93 6.60
CA ALA A 70 5.10 7.99 5.19
C ALA A 70 5.21 6.60 4.53
N TYR A 71 4.44 6.40 3.46
CA TYR A 71 4.36 5.15 2.72
C TYR A 71 4.65 5.39 1.24
N SER A 72 5.41 4.48 0.64
CA SER A 72 5.81 4.53 -0.78
C SER A 72 5.85 3.13 -1.39
N TYR A 73 5.86 3.04 -2.71
CA TYR A 73 6.00 1.76 -3.41
C TYR A 73 7.37 1.13 -3.21
N THR A 74 7.41 -0.20 -3.16
CA THR A 74 8.67 -0.93 -3.19
C THR A 74 9.42 -0.70 -4.52
N GLN A 75 10.75 -0.70 -4.46
CA GLN A 75 11.60 -0.64 -5.66
C GLN A 75 11.89 -2.03 -6.26
N ASP A 76 11.31 -3.10 -5.69
CA ASP A 76 11.39 -4.46 -6.22
C ASP A 76 10.53 -4.61 -7.49
N LYS A 77 11.16 -4.48 -8.65
CA LYS A 77 10.49 -4.52 -9.96
C LYS A 77 9.81 -5.86 -10.24
N GLU A 78 10.41 -6.98 -9.84
CA GLU A 78 9.86 -8.33 -10.13
C GLU A 78 8.57 -8.58 -9.33
N LEU A 79 8.51 -8.10 -8.08
CA LEU A 79 7.29 -8.14 -7.29
C LEU A 79 6.20 -7.25 -7.89
N MET A 80 6.58 -6.08 -8.39
CA MET A 80 5.66 -5.10 -8.94
C MET A 80 4.97 -5.54 -10.23
N GLU A 81 5.69 -6.17 -11.15
CA GLU A 81 5.13 -6.74 -12.39
C GLU A 81 4.10 -7.84 -12.14
N LYS A 82 4.14 -8.51 -10.98
CA LYS A 82 3.19 -9.58 -10.64
C LYS A 82 1.90 -9.04 -10.01
N ILE A 83 1.89 -7.78 -9.55
CA ILE A 83 0.77 -7.13 -8.85
C ILE A 83 -0.10 -6.29 -9.81
N ALA A 84 0.51 -5.70 -10.84
CA ALA A 84 -0.18 -4.97 -11.90
C ALA A 84 -0.91 -5.93 -12.86
#